data_AF-A0A832DVF5-F1
#
_entry.id   AF-A0A832DVF5-F1
#
_cell.length_a   1.000
_cell.length_b   1.000
_cell.length_c   1.000
_cell.angle_alpha   90.00
_cell.angle_beta   90.00
_cell.angle_gamma   90.00
#
_symmetry.space_group_name_H-M   'P 1'
#
loop_
_entity.id
_entity.type
_entity.pdbx_description
1 polymer ?
#
loop_
_entity_poly.entity_id
_entity_poly.type
_entity_poly.pdbx_seq_one_letter_code
_entity_poly.pdbx_strand_id
1 'polypeptide(L)' 'MTSYVYLGVARNESATFVDIDAVDSGREPTIHARSLLSEHLSCERVEIWRDDERVAIVARPVGDHAP' A
#
# COMPACT_ATOMS: atom_id res chain seq x y z
N MET A 1 -13.96 -5.36 14.08
CA MET A 1 -12.63 -5.68 13.53
C MET A 1 -12.74 -5.56 12.03
N THR A 2 -12.01 -4.63 11.42
CA THR A 2 -12.01 -4.43 9.96
C THR A 2 -10.66 -4.89 9.43
N SER A 3 -10.68 -5.85 8.51
CA SER A 3 -9.46 -6.33 7.84
C SER A 3 -9.19 -5.51 6.59
N TYR A 4 -7.94 -5.09 6.43
CA TYR A 4 -7.45 -4.47 5.20
C TYR A 4 -6.45 -5.40 4.53
N VAL A 5 -6.49 -5.43 3.20
CA VAL A 5 -5.53 -6.13 2.36
C VAL A 5 -4.65 -5.09 1.69
N TYR A 6 -3.34 -5.28 1.79
CA TYR A 6 -2.32 -4.41 1.21
C TYR A 6 -1.64 -5.14 0.08
N LEU A 7 -1.86 -4.67 -1.15
CA LEU A 7 -1.27 -5.24 -2.35
C LEU A 7 -0.11 -4.37 -2.81
N GLY A 8 1.11 -4.88 -2.70
CA GLY A 8 2.29 -4.24 -3.27
C GLY A 8 2.36 -4.41 -4.77
N VAL A 9 2.39 -3.31 -5.51
CA VAL A 9 2.44 -3.30 -6.98
C VAL A 9 3.76 -2.67 -7.42
N ALA A 10 4.53 -3.45 -8.19
CA ALA A 10 5.75 -2.97 -8.82
C ALA A 10 5.45 -2.12 -10.06
N ARG A 11 6.47 -1.41 -10.57
CA ARG A 11 6.37 -0.54 -11.75
C ARG A 11 5.87 -1.24 -13.02
N ASN A 12 6.11 -2.54 -13.13
CA ASN A 12 5.63 -3.38 -14.24
C ASN A 12 4.19 -3.89 -14.02
N GLU A 13 3.43 -3.25 -13.13
CA GLU A 13 2.07 -3.62 -12.74
C GLU A 13 1.92 -5.03 -12.16
N SER A 14 3.04 -5.68 -11.81
CA SER A 14 3.01 -7.00 -11.19
C SER A 14 2.84 -6.87 -9.68
N ALA A 15 1.84 -7.58 -9.15
CA ALA A 15 1.70 -7.79 -7.72
C ALA A 15 2.95 -8.51 -7.19
N THR A 16 3.62 -7.88 -6.23
CA THR A 16 4.89 -8.37 -5.68
C THR A 16 4.71 -8.97 -4.29
N PHE A 17 3.75 -8.46 -3.51
CA PHE A 17 3.40 -9.02 -2.21
C PHE A 17 1.94 -8.72 -1.85
N VAL A 18 1.40 -9.50 -0.92
CA VAL A 18 0.11 -9.28 -0.25
C VAL A 18 0.34 -9.35 1.24
N ASP A 19 -0.14 -8.34 1.96
CA ASP A 19 -0.20 -8.32 3.42
C ASP A 19 -1.64 -8.12 3.89
N ILE A 20 -2.02 -8.71 5.02
CA ILE A 20 -3.37 -8.62 5.59
C ILE A 20 -3.24 -8.19 7.04
N ASP A 21 -3.69 -6.97 7.34
CA ASP A 21 -3.68 -6.43 8.70
C ASP A 21 -5.12 -6.26 9.18
N ALA A 22 -5.40 -6.82 10.35
CA ALA A 22 -6.64 -6.56 11.05
C ALA A 22 -6.46 -5.31 11.90
N VAL A 23 -6.98 -4.19 11.42
CA VAL A 23 -6.79 -2.91 12.07
C VAL A 23 -7.77 -2.78 13.23
N ASP A 24 -7.21 -2.65 14.44
CA ASP A 24 -7.95 -2.17 15.62
C ASP A 24 -8.38 -0.72 15.40
N SER A 25 -9.57 -0.36 15.87
CA SER A 25 -10.26 0.91 15.59
C SER A 25 -9.42 2.13 16.01
N GLY A 26 -8.52 2.60 15.15
CA GLY A 26 -7.67 3.75 15.43
C GLY A 26 -6.37 3.87 14.62
N ARG A 27 -5.85 2.79 14.01
CA ARG A 27 -4.67 2.89 13.14
C ARG A 27 -5.10 3.31 11.74
N GLU A 28 -4.49 4.35 11.19
CA GLU A 28 -4.72 4.73 9.80
C GLU A 28 -4.06 3.72 8.84
N PRO A 29 -4.80 3.11 7.90
CA PRO A 29 -4.26 2.05 7.02
C PRO A 29 -3.17 2.60 6.08
N THR A 30 -3.21 3.88 5.76
CA THR A 30 -2.19 4.56 4.95
C THR A 30 -0.83 4.60 5.63
N ILE A 31 -0.76 4.66 6.96
CA ILE A 31 0.51 4.62 7.71
C ILE A 31 1.18 3.26 7.51
N HIS A 32 0.41 2.18 7.63
CA HIS A 32 0.94 0.83 7.42
C HIS A 32 1.38 0.61 5.97
N ALA A 33 0.58 1.05 4.99
CA ALA A 33 0.94 0.99 3.58
C ALA A 33 2.25 1.76 3.26
N ARG A 34 2.50 2.89 3.94
CA ARG A 34 3.77 3.64 3.81
C ARG A 34 4.96 2.86 4.39
N SER A 35 4.79 2.19 5.53
CA SER A 35 5.83 1.30 6.08
C SER A 35 6.13 0.15 5.11
N LEU A 36 5.10 -0.51 4.60
CA LEU A 36 5.24 -1.59 3.61
C LEU A 36 5.96 -1.12 2.35
N LEU A 37 5.62 0.08 1.83
CA LEU A 37 6.39 0.68 0.75
C LEU A 37 7.85 0.87 1.13
N SER A 38 8.14 1.41 2.31
CA SER A 38 9.53 1.61 2.75
C SER A 38 10.33 0.30 2.83
N GLU A 39 9.69 -0.79 3.25
CA GLU A 39 10.30 -2.12 3.35
C GLU A 39 10.49 -2.79 1.97
N HIS A 40 9.52 -2.58 1.05
CA HIS A 40 9.54 -3.17 -0.29
C HIS A 40 9.95 -2.15 -1.35
N LEU A 41 11.26 -1.96 -1.53
CA LEU A 41 11.86 -1.02 -2.49
C LEU A 41 11.48 -1.26 -3.95
N SER A 42 11.13 -2.50 -4.31
CA SER A 42 10.67 -2.88 -5.64
C SER A 42 9.24 -2.42 -5.97
N CYS A 43 8.45 -2.06 -4.94
CA CYS A 43 7.08 -1.61 -5.12
C CYS A 43 7.02 -0.09 -5.37
N GLU A 44 6.24 0.29 -6.38
CA GLU A 44 5.99 1.68 -6.73
C GLU A 44 4.77 2.21 -5.95
N ARG A 45 3.78 1.35 -5.74
CA ARG A 45 2.57 1.67 -4.97
C ARG A 45 2.10 0.47 -4.14
N VAL A 46 1.34 0.77 -3.10
CA VAL A 46 0.55 -0.19 -2.32
C VAL A 46 -0.91 0.18 -2.47
N GLU A 47 -1.72 -0.77 -2.92
CA GLU A 47 -3.16 -0.64 -2.95
C GLU A 47 -3.74 -1.16 -1.64
N ILE A 48 -4.68 -0.41 -1.08
CA ILE A 48 -5.38 -0.77 0.15
C ILE A 48 -6.78 -1.19 -0.25
N TRP A 49 -7.13 -2.42 0.09
CA TRP A 49 -8.40 -3.05 -0.20
C TRP A 49 -9.12 -3.39 1.10
N ARG A 50 -10.44 -3.29 1.07
CA ARG A 50 -11.32 -3.68 2.16
C ARG A 50 -12.48 -4.44 1.54
N ASP A 51 -12.71 -5.65 2.02
CA ASP A 51 -13.70 -6.56 1.42
C ASP A 51 -13.37 -6.78 -0.07
N ASP A 52 -14.15 -6.24 -1.01
CA ASP A 52 -13.91 -6.27 -2.46
C ASP A 52 -13.61 -4.88 -3.04
N GLU A 53 -13.57 -3.84 -2.20
CA GLU A 53 -13.41 -2.46 -2.63
C GLU A 53 -11.98 -1.95 -2.39
N ARG A 54 -11.37 -1.37 -3.43
CA ARG A 54 -10.11 -0.64 -3.27
C ARG A 54 -10.38 0.74 -2.67
N VAL A 55 -10.07 0.89 -1.39
CA VAL A 55 -10.36 2.10 -0.61
C VAL A 55 -9.29 3.18 -0.75
N ALA A 56 -8.04 2.82 -1.06
CA ALA A 56 -6.95 3.79 -1.24
C ALA A 56 -5.77 3.23 -2.04
N ILE A 57 -4.92 4.13 -2.53
CA ILE A 57 -3.63 3.81 -3.12
C ILE A 57 -2.58 4.73 -2.50
N VAL A 58 -1.50 4.16 -2.00
CA VAL A 58 -0.32 4.89 -1.56
C VAL A 58 0.77 4.64 -2.58
N ALA A 59 1.25 5.67 -3.25
CA ALA A 59 2.38 5.57 -4.17
C ALA A 59 3.61 6.25 -3.57
N ARG A 60 4.80 5.83 -4.00
CA ARG A 60 6.01 6.62 -3.76
C ARG A 60 5.83 7.99 -4.41
N PRO A 61 6.32 9.08 -3.78
CA PRO A 61 6.42 10.34 -4.48
C PRO A 61 7.31 10.09 -5.70
N VAL A 62 6.77 10.31 -6.89
CA VAL A 62 7.58 10.39 -8.10
C VAL A 62 8.58 11.48 -7.78
N GLY A 63 9.87 11.16 -7.80
CA GLY A 63 10.90 12.17 -7.59
C GLY A 63 10.59 13.33 -8.53
N ASP A 64 10.24 14.47 -7.95
CA ASP A 64 10.18 15.73 -8.66
C ASP A 64 11.60 15.94 -9.16
N HIS A 65 11.86 15.49 -10.38
CA HIS A 65 13.03 15.90 -11.11
C HIS A 65 12.77 17.35 -11.47
N ALA A 66 12.94 18.24 -10.49
CA ALA A 66 13.01 19.66 -10.73
C ALA A 66 14.14 19.90 -11.75
N PRO A 67 13.88 20.64 -12.85
CA PRO A 67 14.87 20.94 -13.87
C PRO A 67 16.04 21.79 -13.36
#